data_AF-A0A3A5H9S7-F1
#
_entry.id   AF-A0A3A5H9S7-F1
#
_cell.length_a   1.000
_cell.length_b   1.000
_cell.length_c   1.000
_cell.angle_alpha   90.00
_cell.angle_beta   90.00
_cell.angle_gamma   90.00
#
_symmetry.space_group_name_H-M   'P 1'
#
loop_
_entity.id
_entity.type
_entity.pdbx_description
1 polymer ?
#
loop_
_entity_poly.entity_id
_entity_poly.type
_entity_poly.pdbx_seq_one_letter_code
_entity_poly.pdbx_strand_id
1 'polypeptide(L)'
;MKKLLIALTACSTLALAGCGENETKAAAEPSALTKAEFIKQADAICAASEARIEKLGSEISENSSMEEITAFLEKKVIPELTSTVEKVRDLEPPKADADEVDAMLDALEAEVAKVKETPMAIMGDDAFADANKLAADYGLTTCAE
;
A
#
# COMPACT_ATOMS: atom_id res chain seq x y z
N MET A 1 -18.27 53.21 25.87
CA MET A 1 -17.53 54.26 25.14
C MET A 1 -17.01 53.65 23.84
N LYS A 2 -17.34 54.26 22.69
CA LYS A 2 -16.99 53.91 21.27
C LYS A 2 -17.29 52.43 20.85
N LYS A 3 -18.35 52.03 20.15
CA LYS A 3 -19.11 52.54 18.97
C LYS A 3 -18.27 52.72 17.69
N LEU A 4 -18.78 52.13 16.60
CA LEU A 4 -18.64 52.43 15.14
C LEU A 4 -17.55 51.63 14.38
N LEU A 5 -17.72 50.96 13.22
CA LEU A 5 -18.75 50.79 12.15
C LEU A 5 -18.39 49.49 11.36
N ILE A 6 -19.27 48.54 11.04
CA ILE A 6 -20.26 48.43 9.93
C ILE A 6 -19.76 48.79 8.51
N ALA A 7 -19.62 47.77 7.66
CA ALA A 7 -19.99 47.71 6.24
C ALA A 7 -20.09 46.20 5.90
N LEU A 8 -21.23 45.51 5.69
CA LEU A 8 -22.45 45.68 4.90
C LEU A 8 -22.23 45.74 3.36
N THR A 9 -22.27 44.56 2.73
CA THR A 9 -22.77 44.26 1.37
C THR A 9 -22.94 42.72 1.34
N ALA A 10 -24.09 42.08 1.56
CA ALA A 10 -25.45 42.11 0.98
C ALA A 10 -25.59 41.41 -0.40
N CYS A 11 -26.45 40.37 -0.41
CA CYS A 11 -27.13 39.69 -1.54
C CYS A 11 -26.31 38.64 -2.34
N SER A 12 -26.76 37.41 -2.63
CA SER A 12 -28.11 36.82 -2.65
C SER A 12 -28.10 35.29 -2.48
N THR A 13 -29.18 34.85 -1.84
CA THR A 13 -29.81 33.52 -1.70
C THR A 13 -29.73 32.55 -2.89
N LEU A 14 -29.64 31.24 -2.58
CA LEU A 14 -30.66 30.25 -2.97
C LEU A 14 -30.58 29.01 -2.06
N ALA A 15 -31.66 28.78 -1.33
CA ALA A 15 -31.90 27.59 -0.54
C ALA A 15 -32.60 26.52 -1.39
N LEU A 16 -32.18 25.27 -1.25
CA LEU A 16 -33.08 24.12 -1.33
C LEU A 16 -32.89 23.27 -0.08
N ALA A 17 -34.03 22.94 0.52
CA ALA A 17 -34.18 22.23 1.77
C ALA A 17 -33.85 20.74 1.64
N GLY A 18 -33.30 20.18 2.72
CA GLY A 18 -33.23 18.75 3.01
C GLY A 18 -32.84 18.56 4.48
N CYS A 19 -33.84 18.57 5.37
CA CYS A 19 -33.68 18.17 6.77
C CYS A 19 -33.51 16.65 6.88
N GLY A 20 -32.69 16.23 7.82
CA GLY A 20 -32.49 14.85 8.27
C GLY A 20 -31.38 14.86 9.34
N GLU A 21 -31.64 15.43 10.53
CA GLU A 21 -32.11 14.73 11.73
C GLU A 21 -31.00 13.88 12.39
N ASN A 22 -30.39 14.47 13.43
CA ASN A 22 -29.80 13.84 14.61
C ASN A 22 -29.24 12.42 14.47
N GLU A 23 -27.98 12.30 14.07
CA GLU A 23 -27.18 11.09 14.29
C GLU A 23 -25.96 11.48 15.12
N THR A 24 -25.96 10.94 16.33
CA THR A 24 -24.85 10.84 17.28
C THR A 24 -23.50 10.84 16.56
N LYS A 25 -22.59 11.69 17.04
CA LYS A 25 -21.16 11.68 16.70
C LYS A 25 -20.55 10.36 17.19
N ALA A 26 -20.92 9.25 16.57
CA ALA A 26 -20.17 8.03 16.60
C ALA A 26 -18.81 8.38 16.00
N ALA A 27 -17.73 8.03 16.70
CA ALA A 27 -16.43 8.00 16.07
C ALA A 27 -16.62 7.21 14.77
N ALA A 28 -16.43 7.87 13.63
CA ALA A 28 -16.49 7.19 12.36
C ALA A 28 -15.36 6.16 12.40
N GLU A 29 -15.74 4.89 12.56
CA GLU A 29 -14.89 3.79 12.17
C GLU A 29 -14.39 4.14 10.75
N PRO A 30 -13.07 4.01 10.47
CA PRO A 30 -12.59 4.21 9.12
C PRO A 30 -13.44 3.33 8.20
N SER A 31 -14.13 3.96 7.27
CA SER A 31 -14.92 3.22 6.30
C SER A 31 -13.93 2.50 5.39
N ALA A 32 -14.02 1.17 5.33
CA ALA A 32 -13.25 0.34 4.41
C ALA A 32 -13.10 1.00 3.03
N LEU A 33 -11.90 0.89 2.45
CA LEU A 33 -11.58 1.54 1.18
C LEU A 33 -12.47 1.01 0.06
N THR A 34 -12.72 1.83 -0.96
CA THR A 34 -13.22 1.30 -2.24
C THR A 34 -12.12 0.52 -2.95
N LYS A 35 -12.47 -0.39 -3.88
CA LYS A 35 -11.49 -1.20 -4.62
C LYS A 35 -10.45 -0.33 -5.32
N ALA A 36 -10.90 0.78 -5.94
CA ALA A 36 -10.02 1.72 -6.61
C ALA A 36 -9.07 2.45 -5.65
N GLU A 37 -9.53 2.81 -4.44
CA GLU A 37 -8.69 3.45 -3.43
C GLU A 37 -7.69 2.48 -2.80
N PHE A 38 -8.09 1.21 -2.60
CA PHE A 38 -7.17 0.16 -2.16
C PHE A 38 -6.08 -0.07 -3.20
N ILE A 39 -6.45 -0.32 -4.47
CA ILE A 39 -5.49 -0.56 -5.57
C ILE A 39 -4.49 0.59 -5.65
N LYS A 40 -4.99 1.84 -5.67
CA LYS A 40 -4.13 3.02 -5.74
C LYS A 40 -3.14 3.12 -4.57
N GLN A 41 -3.58 2.79 -3.35
CA GLN A 41 -2.72 2.88 -2.17
C GLN A 41 -1.72 1.73 -2.10
N ALA A 42 -2.15 0.51 -2.43
CA ALA A 42 -1.29 -0.66 -2.52
C ALA A 42 -0.19 -0.45 -3.57
N ASP A 43 -0.55 -0.03 -4.79
CA ASP A 43 0.43 0.27 -5.85
C ASP A 43 1.41 1.38 -5.45
N ALA A 44 0.94 2.41 -4.71
CA ALA A 44 1.83 3.44 -4.19
C ALA A 44 2.82 2.90 -3.14
N ILE A 45 2.41 1.94 -2.31
CA ILE A 45 3.28 1.26 -1.35
C ILE A 45 4.34 0.43 -2.08
N CYS A 46 3.93 -0.35 -3.10
CA CYS A 46 4.84 -1.16 -3.91
C CYS A 46 5.83 -0.29 -4.69
N ALA A 47 5.38 0.77 -5.36
CA ALA A 47 6.26 1.73 -6.04
C ALA A 47 7.30 2.35 -5.08
N ALA A 48 6.88 2.67 -3.86
CA ALA A 48 7.80 3.21 -2.86
C ALA A 48 8.80 2.16 -2.36
N SER A 49 8.40 0.89 -2.30
CA SER A 49 9.27 -0.25 -1.97
C SER A 49 10.30 -0.50 -3.07
N GLU A 50 9.87 -0.58 -4.33
CA GLU A 50 10.74 -0.71 -5.49
C GLU A 50 11.80 0.39 -5.53
N ALA A 51 11.41 1.66 -5.36
CA ALA A 51 12.35 2.76 -5.31
C ALA A 51 13.37 2.64 -4.16
N ARG A 52 12.95 2.07 -3.01
CA ARG A 52 13.87 1.78 -1.90
C ARG A 52 14.80 0.63 -2.23
N ILE A 53 14.30 -0.45 -2.83
CA ILE A 53 15.09 -1.62 -3.24
C ILE A 53 16.10 -1.23 -4.33
N GLU A 54 15.69 -0.46 -5.34
CA GLU A 54 16.58 0.09 -6.38
C GLU A 54 17.72 0.91 -5.76
N LYS A 55 17.36 1.81 -4.83
CA LYS A 55 18.35 2.61 -4.10
C LYS A 55 19.30 1.72 -3.28
N LEU A 56 18.77 0.72 -2.58
CA LEU A 56 19.58 -0.23 -1.82
C LEU A 56 20.53 -1.01 -2.75
N GLY A 57 20.08 -1.37 -3.95
CA GLY A 57 20.86 -2.08 -4.95
C GLY A 57 22.18 -1.38 -5.31
N SER A 58 22.24 -0.05 -5.18
CA SER A 58 23.48 0.72 -5.36
C SER A 58 24.58 0.43 -4.32
N GLU A 59 24.26 -0.26 -3.21
CA GLU A 59 25.23 -0.73 -2.21
C GLU A 59 25.99 -1.99 -2.65
N ILE A 60 25.48 -2.69 -3.67
CA ILE A 60 26.08 -3.90 -4.25
C ILE A 60 26.66 -3.57 -5.63
N SER A 61 27.70 -4.29 -6.02
CA SER A 61 28.35 -4.14 -7.33
C SER A 61 28.53 -5.48 -8.03
N GLU A 62 28.88 -5.45 -9.31
CA GLU A 62 29.25 -6.64 -10.08
C GLU A 62 30.43 -7.44 -9.49
N ASN A 63 31.25 -6.80 -8.63
CA ASN A 63 32.39 -7.44 -7.97
C ASN A 63 32.05 -7.98 -6.58
N SER A 64 30.81 -7.77 -6.11
CA SER A 64 30.38 -8.30 -4.81
C SER A 64 30.38 -9.82 -4.82
N SER A 65 30.92 -10.40 -3.76
CA SER A 65 30.88 -11.83 -3.53
C SER A 65 29.44 -12.31 -3.26
N MET A 66 29.21 -13.60 -3.46
CA MET A 66 27.92 -14.24 -3.14
C MET A 66 27.52 -14.06 -1.67
N GLU A 67 28.50 -14.04 -0.77
CA GLU A 67 28.26 -13.82 0.67
C GLU A 67 27.80 -12.38 0.93
N GLU A 68 28.42 -11.39 0.29
CA GLU A 68 28.00 -9.99 0.38
C GLU A 68 26.59 -9.77 -0.18
N ILE A 69 26.28 -10.39 -1.33
CA ILE A 69 24.93 -10.35 -1.93
C ILE A 69 23.92 -10.99 -0.99
N THR A 70 24.21 -12.17 -0.46
CA THR A 70 23.31 -12.87 0.47
C THR A 70 23.05 -12.03 1.72
N ALA A 71 24.12 -11.49 2.33
CA ALA A 71 23.99 -10.63 3.51
C ALA A 71 23.23 -9.34 3.22
N PHE A 72 23.36 -8.78 2.01
CA PHE A 72 22.58 -7.62 1.57
C PHE A 72 21.10 -7.96 1.43
N LEU A 73 20.77 -9.07 0.77
CA LEU A 73 19.39 -9.54 0.62
C LEU A 73 18.74 -9.74 1.99
N GLU A 74 19.39 -10.46 2.90
CA GLU A 74 18.89 -10.77 4.24
C GLU A 74 18.67 -9.52 5.11
N LYS A 75 19.58 -8.54 5.02
CA LYS A 75 19.58 -7.39 5.93
C LYS A 75 18.83 -6.18 5.39
N LYS A 76 18.58 -6.12 4.08
CA LYS A 76 18.06 -4.92 3.42
C LYS A 76 16.81 -5.21 2.59
N VAL A 77 16.91 -6.12 1.64
CA VAL A 77 15.85 -6.36 0.65
C VAL A 77 14.70 -7.16 1.25
N ILE A 78 14.97 -8.30 1.89
CA ILE A 78 13.94 -9.15 2.50
C ILE A 78 13.13 -8.37 3.56
N PRO A 79 13.76 -7.60 4.48
CA PRO A 79 13.01 -6.75 5.41
C PRO A 79 12.13 -5.69 4.74
N GLU A 80 12.57 -5.11 3.62
CA GLU A 80 11.77 -4.16 2.85
C GLU A 80 10.56 -4.83 2.22
N LEU A 81 10.73 -6.03 1.64
CA LEU A 81 9.62 -6.84 1.12
C LEU A 81 8.63 -7.21 2.23
N THR A 82 9.09 -7.71 3.37
CA THR A 82 8.23 -8.00 4.54
C THR A 82 7.44 -6.75 4.97
N SER A 83 8.10 -5.60 5.08
CA SER A 83 7.44 -4.34 5.43
C SER A 83 6.42 -3.90 4.39
N THR A 84 6.62 -4.23 3.12
CA THR A 84 5.68 -3.93 2.03
C THR A 84 4.40 -4.73 2.21
N VAL A 85 4.51 -6.04 2.46
CA VAL A 85 3.36 -6.92 2.73
C VAL A 85 2.56 -6.41 3.93
N GLU A 86 3.23 -6.09 5.04
CA GLU A 86 2.60 -5.55 6.25
C GLU A 86 1.82 -4.26 5.97
N LYS A 87 2.43 -3.30 5.25
CA LYS A 87 1.78 -2.03 4.91
C LYS A 87 0.56 -2.22 4.01
N VAL A 88 0.58 -3.19 3.10
CA VAL A 88 -0.58 -3.48 2.24
C VAL A 88 -1.68 -4.19 3.04
N ARG A 89 -1.33 -5.09 3.97
CA ARG A 89 -2.30 -5.70 4.90
C ARG A 89 -2.97 -4.67 5.81
N ASP A 90 -2.24 -3.62 6.19
CA ASP A 90 -2.77 -2.54 7.03
C ASP A 90 -3.77 -1.65 6.26
N LEU A 91 -3.86 -1.76 4.93
CA LEU A 91 -4.95 -1.15 4.18
C LEU A 91 -6.23 -1.94 4.45
N GLU A 92 -7.33 -1.26 4.78
CA GLU A 92 -8.63 -1.93 4.92
C GLU A 92 -9.25 -2.12 3.52
N PRO A 93 -9.22 -3.33 2.91
CA PRO A 93 -9.79 -3.53 1.59
C PRO A 93 -11.32 -3.41 1.64
N PRO A 94 -12.00 -3.31 0.48
CA PRO A 94 -13.44 -3.49 0.42
C PRO A 94 -13.85 -4.78 1.10
N LYS A 95 -14.85 -4.74 1.99
CA LYS A 95 -15.32 -5.94 2.71
C LYS A 95 -15.70 -7.11 1.79
N ALA A 96 -16.15 -6.81 0.56
CA ALA A 96 -16.50 -7.82 -0.42
C ALA A 96 -15.28 -8.55 -1.03
N ASP A 97 -14.09 -7.94 -0.92
CA ASP A 97 -12.85 -8.38 -1.54
C ASP A 97 -11.84 -8.90 -0.50
N ALA A 98 -12.19 -8.87 0.79
CA ALA A 98 -11.25 -9.20 1.88
C ALA A 98 -10.60 -10.57 1.71
N ASP A 99 -11.37 -11.62 1.40
CA ASP A 99 -10.83 -12.97 1.19
C ASP A 99 -9.91 -13.06 -0.03
N GLU A 100 -10.20 -12.30 -1.10
CA GLU A 100 -9.37 -12.26 -2.32
C GLU A 100 -8.04 -11.55 -2.05
N VAL A 101 -8.09 -10.42 -1.34
CA VAL A 101 -6.91 -9.66 -0.92
C VAL A 101 -6.06 -10.45 0.08
N ASP A 102 -6.67 -11.13 1.05
CA ASP A 102 -5.96 -11.98 2.01
C ASP A 102 -5.25 -13.12 1.30
N ALA A 103 -5.90 -13.81 0.36
CA ALA A 103 -5.27 -14.88 -0.42
C ALA A 103 -4.08 -14.39 -1.25
N MET A 104 -4.17 -13.20 -1.85
CA MET A 104 -3.07 -12.56 -2.56
C MET A 104 -1.90 -12.24 -1.63
N LEU A 105 -2.16 -11.66 -0.45
CA LEU A 105 -1.13 -11.29 0.51
C LEU A 105 -0.50 -12.50 1.20
N ASP A 106 -1.27 -13.56 1.47
CA ASP A 106 -0.78 -14.86 1.94
C ASP A 106 0.17 -15.49 0.94
N ALA A 107 -0.16 -15.44 -0.36
CA ALA A 107 0.71 -15.95 -1.42
C ALA A 107 2.04 -15.18 -1.48
N LEU A 108 1.98 -13.84 -1.40
CA LEU A 108 3.18 -13.00 -1.37
C LEU A 108 4.03 -13.27 -0.12
N GLU A 109 3.40 -13.39 1.05
CA GLU A 109 4.09 -13.70 2.31
C GLU A 109 4.78 -15.06 2.27
N ALA A 110 4.16 -16.07 1.65
CA ALA A 110 4.76 -17.37 1.44
C ALA A 110 6.01 -17.31 0.54
N GLU A 111 5.98 -16.51 -0.53
CA GLU A 111 7.15 -16.30 -1.39
C GLU A 111 8.27 -15.53 -0.65
N VAL A 112 7.93 -14.49 0.11
CA VAL A 112 8.90 -13.78 0.97
C VAL A 112 9.52 -14.73 1.99
N ALA A 113 8.75 -15.66 2.57
CA ALA A 113 9.27 -16.67 3.49
C ALA A 113 10.26 -17.63 2.80
N LYS A 114 9.97 -18.09 1.57
CA LYS A 114 10.91 -18.91 0.79
C LYS A 114 12.21 -18.18 0.53
N VAL A 115 12.15 -16.90 0.13
CA VAL A 115 13.33 -16.07 -0.08
C VAL A 115 14.07 -15.81 1.23
N LYS A 116 13.37 -15.67 2.36
CA LYS A 116 14.02 -15.55 3.68
C LYS A 116 14.82 -16.80 4.06
N GLU A 117 14.34 -17.99 3.70
CA GLU A 117 15.06 -19.24 3.93
C GLU A 117 16.19 -19.47 2.93
N THR A 118 15.99 -19.04 1.68
CA THR A 118 16.96 -19.15 0.58
C THR A 118 17.06 -17.81 -0.14
N PRO A 119 17.89 -16.85 0.34
CA PRO A 119 17.92 -15.48 -0.20
C PRO A 119 18.15 -15.41 -1.71
N MET A 120 19.01 -16.28 -2.24
CA MET A 120 19.31 -16.33 -3.66
C MET A 120 18.12 -16.77 -4.55
N ALA A 121 17.07 -17.36 -3.97
CA ALA A 121 15.86 -17.72 -4.72
C ALA A 121 15.14 -16.49 -5.32
N ILE A 122 15.39 -15.29 -4.77
CA ILE A 122 14.87 -14.03 -5.32
C ILE A 122 15.33 -13.75 -6.74
N MET A 123 16.46 -14.33 -7.16
CA MET A 123 17.03 -14.13 -8.49
C MET A 123 16.49 -15.14 -9.52
N GLY A 124 15.58 -16.03 -9.13
CA GLY A 124 14.94 -16.98 -10.04
C GLY A 124 13.91 -16.29 -10.94
N ASP A 125 13.78 -16.79 -12.17
CA ASP A 125 12.84 -16.23 -13.17
C ASP A 125 11.36 -16.29 -12.71
N ASP A 126 11.03 -17.22 -11.81
CA ASP A 126 9.69 -17.42 -11.27
C ASP A 126 9.50 -16.83 -9.87
N ALA A 127 10.46 -16.04 -9.36
CA ALA A 127 10.33 -15.40 -8.05
C ALA A 127 9.04 -14.56 -8.01
N PHE A 128 8.20 -14.80 -7.00
CA PHE A 128 6.92 -14.12 -6.81
C PHE A 128 5.86 -14.29 -7.91
N ALA A 129 6.07 -15.16 -8.92
CA ALA A 129 5.18 -15.26 -10.08
C ALA A 129 3.70 -15.52 -9.72
N ASP A 130 3.43 -16.41 -8.76
CA ASP A 130 2.08 -16.72 -8.30
C ASP A 130 1.42 -15.52 -7.58
N ALA A 131 2.18 -14.82 -6.74
CA ALA A 131 1.71 -13.63 -6.03
C ALA A 131 1.43 -12.47 -7.01
N ASN A 132 2.34 -12.25 -7.96
CA ASN A 132 2.22 -11.23 -9.00
C ASN A 132 1.01 -11.51 -9.89
N LYS A 133 0.74 -12.78 -10.21
CA LYS A 133 -0.46 -13.17 -10.94
C LYS A 133 -1.75 -12.83 -10.17
N LEU A 134 -1.82 -13.14 -8.88
CA LEU A 134 -2.99 -12.81 -8.05
C LEU A 134 -3.19 -11.29 -7.94
N ALA A 135 -2.09 -10.54 -7.78
CA ALA A 135 -2.11 -9.08 -7.76
C ALA A 135 -2.63 -8.48 -9.08
N ALA A 136 -2.14 -8.98 -10.22
CA ALA A 136 -2.61 -8.56 -11.54
C ALA A 136 -4.09 -8.91 -11.76
N ASP A 137 -4.51 -10.12 -11.39
CA ASP A 137 -5.90 -10.57 -11.52
C ASP A 137 -6.85 -9.70 -10.64
N TYR A 138 -6.39 -9.23 -9.48
CA TYR A 138 -7.14 -8.28 -8.63
C TYR A 138 -7.20 -6.86 -9.23
N GLY A 139 -6.23 -6.48 -10.05
CA GLY A 139 -6.14 -5.20 -10.74
C GLY A 139 -5.05 -4.26 -10.23
N LEU A 140 -4.12 -4.77 -9.41
CA LEU A 140 -2.89 -4.06 -9.08
C LEU A 140 -1.97 -4.03 -10.30
N THR A 141 -1.20 -2.96 -10.43
CA THR A 141 -0.21 -2.85 -11.51
C THR A 141 1.20 -2.96 -10.98
N THR A 142 1.58 -2.12 -10.02
CA THR A 142 2.95 -2.06 -9.52
C THR A 142 3.24 -3.20 -8.57
N CYS A 143 2.28 -3.59 -7.73
CA CYS A 143 2.46 -4.77 -6.89
C CYS A 143 2.43 -6.11 -7.66
N ALA A 144 2.32 -6.08 -8.99
CA ALA A 144 2.22 -7.26 -9.83
C ALA A 144 3.44 -7.45 -10.75
N GLU A 145 4.52 -6.70 -10.53
CA GLU A 145 5.77 -6.74 -11.30
C GLU A 145 6.89 -7.53 -10.61
#